data_AF-P01423-F1
#
_entry.id   AF-P01423-F1
#
_cell.length_a   1.000
_cell.length_b   1.000
_cell.length_c   1.000
_cell.angle_alpha   90.00
_cell.angle_beta   90.00
_cell.angle_gamma   90.00
#
_symmetry.space_group_name_H-M   'P 1'
#
loop_
_entity.id
_entity.type
_entity.pdbx_description
1 polymer ?
#
loop_
_entity_poly.entity_id
_entity_poly.type
_entity_poly.pdbx_seq_one_letter_code
_entity_poly.pdbx_strand_id
1 'polypeptide(L)' 'MICHNQQSSQRPTIKTCPGETNCYKKRWRDHRGTIIERGCGCPSVKKGVGIYCCKTDKCNR' A
#
# COMPACT_ATOMS: atom_id res chain seq x y z
N MET A 1 -12.69 -4.24 -5.47
CA MET A 1 -11.36 -4.40 -4.86
C MET A 1 -11.37 -3.85 -3.44
N ILE A 2 -10.91 -4.62 -2.47
CA ILE A 2 -10.74 -4.23 -1.06
C ILE A 2 -9.25 -4.23 -0.75
N CYS A 3 -8.71 -3.10 -0.27
CA CYS A 3 -7.28 -2.97 0.03
C CYS A 3 -7.04 -2.57 1.48
N HIS A 4 -5.90 -2.97 2.02
CA HIS A 4 -5.37 -2.38 3.24
C HIS A 4 -5.00 -0.90 3.03
N ASN A 5 -5.16 -0.08 4.06
CA ASN A 5 -4.83 1.35 4.03
C ASN A 5 -4.17 1.89 5.31
N GLN A 6 -3.83 1.02 6.27
CA GLN A 6 -3.10 1.43 7.47
C GLN A 6 -1.66 1.83 7.16
N GLN A 7 -1.13 2.79 7.92
CA GLN A 7 0.28 3.15 7.82
C GLN A 7 1.15 2.23 8.68
N SER A 8 2.27 1.79 8.12
CA SER A 8 3.33 1.06 8.84
C SER A 8 2.77 -0.11 9.67
N SER A 9 2.99 -0.07 10.98
CA SER A 9 2.59 -1.04 12.00
C SER A 9 1.29 -0.67 12.72
N GLN A 10 0.55 0.34 12.24
CA GLN A 10 -0.77 0.66 12.78
C GLN A 10 -1.73 -0.53 12.61
N ARG A 11 -2.81 -0.51 13.40
CA ARG A 11 -3.88 -1.52 13.32
C ARG A 11 -4.36 -1.66 11.87
N PRO A 12 -4.45 -2.89 11.33
CA PRO A 12 -4.93 -3.09 9.96
C PRO A 12 -6.33 -2.50 9.77
N THR A 13 -6.42 -1.59 8.81
CA THR A 13 -7.67 -1.03 8.31
C THR A 13 -7.82 -1.41 6.85
N ILE A 14 -9.06 -1.43 6.37
CA ILE A 14 -9.38 -1.72 4.98
C ILE A 14 -10.21 -0.58 4.40
N LYS A 15 -10.12 -0.40 3.08
CA LYS A 15 -11.02 0.45 2.31
C LYS A 15 -11.45 -0.24 1.03
N THR A 16 -12.68 0.03 0.63
CA THR A 16 -13.20 -0.34 -0.69
C THR A 16 -12.61 0.62 -1.74
N CYS A 17 -12.23 0.08 -2.89
CA CYS A 17 -11.60 0.79 -3.98
C CYS A 17 -12.49 0.76 -5.23
N PRO A 18 -13.44 1.68 -5.39
CA PRO A 18 -14.29 1.75 -6.59
C PRO A 18 -13.45 2.08 -7.82
N GLY A 19 -13.65 1.34 -8.92
CA GLY A 19 -12.95 1.55 -10.19
C GLY A 19 -11.50 1.04 -10.27
N GLU A 20 -10.91 0.65 -9.14
CA GLU A 20 -9.52 0.17 -9.08
C GLU A 20 -9.43 -1.35 -9.13
N THR A 21 -8.44 -1.85 -9.87
CA THR A 21 -8.17 -3.29 -10.03
C THR A 21 -6.91 -3.75 -9.28
N ASN A 22 -6.21 -2.82 -8.61
CA ASN A 22 -4.99 -3.10 -7.88
C ASN A 22 -5.05 -2.54 -6.46
N CYS A 23 -4.30 -3.17 -5.58
CA CYS A 23 -3.87 -2.59 -4.31
C CYS A 23 -2.36 -2.35 -4.37
N TYR A 24 -1.88 -1.34 -3.64
CA TYR A 24 -0.44 -1.12 -3.48
C TYR A 24 0.01 -1.20 -2.02
N LYS A 25 1.29 -1.54 -1.86
CA LYS A 25 2.07 -1.36 -0.64
C LYS A 25 3.40 -0.72 -1.03
N LYS A 26 3.60 0.54 -0.65
CA LYS A 26 4.87 1.24 -0.86
C LYS A 26 5.66 1.29 0.44
N ARG A 27 6.99 1.17 0.32
CA ARG A 27 7.91 1.08 1.45
C ARG A 27 9.14 1.93 1.18
N TRP A 28 9.51 2.76 2.15
CA TRP A 28 10.78 3.48 2.13
C TRP A 28 11.34 3.59 3.55
N ARG A 29 12.56 4.09 3.68
CA ARG A 29 13.22 4.30 4.97
C ARG A 29 13.53 5.78 5.15
N ASP A 30 13.17 6.33 6.31
CA ASP A 30 13.63 7.65 6.76
C ASP A 30 14.49 7.49 8.03
N HIS A 31 14.88 8.61 8.65
CA HIS A 31 15.67 8.62 9.89
C HIS A 31 14.95 7.97 11.08
N ARG A 32 13.63 7.78 11.03
CA ARG A 32 12.82 7.16 12.09
C ARG A 32 12.56 5.67 11.84
N GLY A 33 12.86 5.17 10.65
CA GLY A 33 12.77 3.75 10.31
C GLY A 33 12.05 3.48 9.01
N THR A 34 11.43 2.30 8.91
CA THR A 34 10.67 1.90 7.72
C THR A 34 9.28 2.51 7.77
N ILE A 35 8.90 3.25 6.73
CA ILE A 35 7.53 3.70 6.50
C ILE A 35 6.89 2.77 5.47
N ILE A 36 5.65 2.34 5.75
CA ILE A 36 4.82 1.59 4.80
C ILE A 36 3.51 2.34 4.60
N GLU A 37 3.13 2.55 3.36
CA GLU A 37 1.81 3.09 3.01
C GLU A 37 1.10 2.14 2.07
N ARG A 38 -0.21 2.06 2.20
CA ARG A 38 -1.07 1.10 1.53
C ARG A 38 -2.31 1.79 0.99
N GLY A 39 -2.83 1.31 -0.14
CA GLY A 39 -4.05 1.85 -0.69
C GLY A 39 -4.49 1.18 -1.99
N CYS A 40 -5.38 1.85 -2.70
CA CYS A 40 -5.89 1.43 -4.00
C CYS A 40 -4.97 1.89 -5.14
N GLY A 41 -5.01 1.16 -6.25
CA GLY A 41 -4.25 1.44 -7.46
C GLY A 41 -2.83 0.90 -7.42
N CYS A 42 -2.03 1.30 -8.40
CA CYS A 42 -0.61 0.97 -8.50
C CYS A 42 0.18 2.22 -8.95
N PRO A 43 0.52 3.12 -8.01
CA PRO A 43 1.15 4.41 -8.35
C PRO A 43 2.60 4.24 -8.76
N SER A 44 3.06 5.11 -9.68
CA SER A 44 4.49 5.31 -9.93
C SER A 44 5.17 5.89 -8.68
N VAL A 45 6.36 5.41 -8.35
CA VAL A 45 7.10 5.83 -7.15
C VAL A 45 8.47 6.43 -7.50
N LYS A 46 9.01 7.25 -6.59
CA LYS A 46 10.38 7.80 -6.72
C LYS A 46 11.43 6.67 -6.58
N LYS A 47 12.60 6.87 -7.20
CA LYS A 47 13.76 5.98 -7.02
C LYS A 47 14.07 5.81 -5.53
N GLY A 48 14.27 4.56 -5.09
CA GLY A 48 14.52 4.22 -3.69
C GLY A 48 13.27 3.90 -2.86
N VAL A 49 12.07 4.09 -3.42
CA VAL A 49 10.83 3.61 -2.81
C VAL A 49 10.50 2.24 -3.40
N GLY A 50 10.39 1.22 -2.54
CA GLY A 50 9.87 -0.09 -2.94
C GLY A 50 8.37 -0.01 -3.15
N ILE A 51 7.87 -0.62 -4.23
CA ILE A 51 6.44 -0.68 -4.55
C ILE A 51 6.06 -2.15 -4.80
N TYR A 52 4.97 -2.60 -4.17
CA TYR A 52 4.33 -3.87 -4.44
C TYR A 52 2.89 -3.60 -4.86
N CYS A 53 2.50 -4.10 -6.03
CA CYS A 53 1.13 -4.02 -6.53
C CYS A 53 0.56 -5.42 -6.73
N CYS A 54 -0.70 -5.61 -6.38
CA CYS A 54 -1.36 -6.91 -6.42
C CYS A 54 -2.84 -6.76 -6.77
N LYS A 55 -3.44 -7.83 -7.29
CA LYS A 55 -4.75 -7.82 -7.97
C LYS A 55 -5.83 -8.65 -7.28
N THR A 56 -5.67 -8.94 -5.99
CA THR A 56 -6.65 -9.70 -5.19
C THR A 56 -7.05 -8.93 -3.94
N ASP A 57 -8.21 -9.22 -3.36
CA ASP A 57 -8.66 -8.51 -2.16
C ASP A 57 -7.69 -8.72 -0.99
N LYS A 58 -7.38 -7.63 -0.26
CA LYS A 58 -6.51 -7.56 0.91
C LYS A 58 -5.07 -8.07 0.67
N CYS A 59 -4.63 -8.09 -0.58
CA CYS A 59 -3.31 -8.62 -0.97
C CYS A 59 -2.12 -7.75 -0.52
N ASN A 60 -2.35 -6.47 -0.22
CA ASN A 60 -1.32 -5.49 0.11
C ASN A 60 -1.03 -5.35 1.62
N ARG A 61 -1.15 -6.44 2.39
CA ARG A 61 -0.98 -6.43 3.84
C ARG A 61 0.39 -5.95 4.31
#